data_AF-A0A354P4D4-F1
#
_entry.id   AF-A0A354P4D4-F1
#
_cell.length_a   1.000
_cell.length_b   1.000
_cell.length_c   1.000
_cell.angle_alpha   90.00
_cell.angle_beta   90.00
_cell.angle_gamma   90.00
#
_symmetry.space_group_name_H-M   'P 1'
#
loop_
_entity.id
_entity.type
_entity.pdbx_description
1 polymer ?
#
loop_
_entity_poly.entity_id
_entity_poly.type
_entity_poly.pdbx_seq_one_letter_code
_entity_poly.pdbx_strand_id
1 'polypeptide(L)'
;PTPTGSRWSDVEMRFSDTEKISVTIRDQRQVLTYSQLGLVDSRSGKPSKQWELLLKFAREHGMMTWLSPDACRKNRKQRELLNKSLQQFFDIEGEPIELTDDRKGWRCVFKLRPQD
;
A
#
# COMPACT_ATOMS: atom_id res chain seq x y z
N PRO A 1 -10.49 -13.18 3.82
CA PRO A 1 -9.89 -13.93 2.68
C PRO A 1 -10.07 -13.09 1.41
N THR A 2 -9.11 -13.07 0.48
CA THR A 2 -9.31 -12.35 -0.78
C THR A 2 -10.25 -13.16 -1.68
N PRO A 3 -11.34 -12.57 -2.22
CA PRO A 3 -12.20 -13.27 -3.16
C PRO A 3 -11.45 -13.73 -4.41
N THR A 4 -11.75 -14.93 -4.92
CA THR A 4 -11.13 -15.46 -6.15
C THR A 4 -11.35 -14.52 -7.34
N GLY A 5 -10.30 -14.34 -8.15
CA GLY A 5 -10.32 -13.47 -9.32
C GLY A 5 -10.41 -11.98 -8.99
N SER A 6 -10.05 -11.57 -7.77
CA SER A 6 -9.90 -10.15 -7.41
C SER A 6 -8.80 -9.49 -8.22
N ARG A 7 -9.01 -8.23 -8.61
CA ARG A 7 -8.00 -7.37 -9.22
C ARG A 7 -7.60 -6.28 -8.25
N TRP A 8 -6.42 -5.68 -8.42
CA TRP A 8 -6.03 -4.53 -7.60
C TRP A 8 -7.02 -3.36 -7.68
N SER A 9 -7.67 -3.16 -8.83
CA SER A 9 -8.74 -2.17 -9.01
C SER A 9 -9.97 -2.41 -8.13
N ASP A 10 -10.17 -3.64 -7.63
CA ASP A 10 -11.27 -4.02 -6.74
C ASP A 10 -10.96 -3.69 -5.27
N VAL A 11 -9.70 -3.35 -4.97
CA VAL A 11 -9.21 -3.10 -3.61
C VAL A 11 -9.36 -1.62 -3.26
N GLU A 12 -10.00 -1.34 -2.13
CA GLU A 12 -9.98 -0.05 -1.46
C GLU A 12 -9.38 -0.21 -0.06
N MET A 13 -8.40 0.62 0.24
CA MET A 13 -7.81 0.71 1.57
C MET A 13 -7.97 2.13 2.14
N ARG A 14 -8.35 2.21 3.41
CA ARG A 14 -8.50 3.47 4.14
C ARG A 14 -7.87 3.36 5.51
N PHE A 15 -6.95 4.26 5.83
CA PHE A 15 -6.39 4.31 7.17
C PHE A 15 -7.47 4.69 8.18
N SER A 16 -7.59 3.90 9.24
CA SER A 16 -8.48 4.22 10.37
C SER A 16 -7.74 5.01 11.44
N ASP A 17 -6.45 4.71 11.62
CA ASP A 17 -5.50 5.38 12.49
C ASP A 17 -4.07 5.11 11.99
N THR A 18 -3.05 5.42 12.80
CA THR A 18 -1.64 5.20 12.44
C THR A 18 -1.20 3.74 12.42
N GLU A 19 -2.00 2.82 12.95
CA GLU A 19 -1.69 1.39 13.12
C GLU A 19 -2.63 0.45 12.35
N LYS A 20 -3.82 0.94 11.99
CA LYS A 20 -4.91 0.16 11.40
C LYS A 20 -5.38 0.73 10.07
N ILE A 21 -5.73 -0.19 9.19
CA ILE A 21 -6.29 0.10 7.87
C ILE A 21 -7.54 -0.76 7.64
N SER A 22 -8.61 -0.12 7.19
CA SER A 22 -9.78 -0.82 6.68
C SER A 22 -9.54 -1.18 5.22
N VAL A 23 -9.68 -2.45 4.88
CA VAL A 23 -9.58 -2.97 3.52
C VAL A 23 -10.93 -3.48 3.08
N THR A 24 -11.39 -3.01 1.92
CA THR A 24 -12.60 -3.47 1.25
C THR A 24 -12.21 -4.06 -0.09
N ILE A 25 -12.68 -5.27 -0.38
CA ILE A 25 -12.54 -5.93 -1.67
C ILE A 25 -13.92 -6.40 -2.07
N ARG A 26 -14.52 -5.76 -3.07
CA ARG A 26 -15.92 -5.97 -3.48
C ARG A 26 -16.89 -5.79 -2.28
N ASP A 27 -17.55 -6.86 -1.86
CA ASP A 27 -18.52 -6.91 -0.76
C ASP A 27 -17.91 -7.25 0.60
N GLN A 28 -16.61 -7.60 0.63
CA GLN A 28 -15.92 -7.99 1.87
C GLN A 28 -15.15 -6.81 2.45
N ARG A 29 -15.33 -6.58 3.76
CA ARG A 29 -14.61 -5.55 4.51
C ARG A 29 -13.94 -6.14 5.74
N GLN A 30 -12.69 -5.78 5.96
CA GLN A 30 -11.92 -6.14 7.15
C GLN A 30 -11.09 -4.94 7.65
N VAL A 31 -10.73 -4.96 8.93
CA VAL A 31 -9.76 -4.02 9.52
C VAL A 31 -8.52 -4.82 9.89
N LEU A 32 -7.36 -4.33 9.45
CA LEU A 32 -6.08 -4.99 9.63
C LEU A 32 -5.10 -4.05 10.31
N THR A 33 -4.25 -4.59 11.17
CA THR A 33 -3.07 -3.89 11.68
C THR A 33 -1.90 -4.01 10.72
N TYR A 34 -0.89 -3.14 10.87
CA TYR A 34 0.38 -3.27 10.14
C TYR A 34 1.01 -4.66 10.31
N SER A 35 0.93 -5.26 11.51
CA SER A 35 1.44 -6.61 11.77
C SER A 35 0.68 -7.69 11.02
N GLN A 36 -0.65 -7.60 10.94
CA GLN A 36 -1.47 -8.56 10.19
C GLN A 36 -1.18 -8.50 8.68
N LEU A 37 -0.85 -7.32 8.15
CA LEU A 37 -0.41 -7.14 6.76
C LEU A 37 1.05 -7.54 6.51
N GLY A 38 1.78 -8.03 7.52
CA GLY A 38 3.20 -8.34 7.41
C GLY A 38 4.10 -7.11 7.26
N LEU A 39 3.60 -5.91 7.61
CA LEU A 39 4.29 -4.63 7.53
C LEU A 39 4.84 -4.21 8.91
N VAL A 40 5.40 -5.17 9.63
CA VAL A 40 6.05 -5.00 10.94
C VAL A 40 7.57 -5.11 10.81
N ASP A 41 8.31 -4.24 11.50
CA ASP A 41 9.74 -4.41 11.69
C ASP A 41 9.99 -5.52 12.73
N SER A 42 10.59 -6.62 12.30
CA SER A 42 10.77 -7.82 13.14
C SER A 42 11.70 -7.61 14.34
N ARG A 43 12.51 -6.55 14.36
CA ARG A 43 13.44 -6.25 15.47
C ARG A 43 12.77 -5.46 16.57
N SER A 44 11.80 -4.62 16.21
CA SER A 44 11.18 -3.66 17.14
C SER A 44 9.70 -3.92 17.41
N GLY A 45 9.02 -4.73 16.58
CA GLY A 45 7.57 -4.92 16.63
C GLY A 45 6.75 -3.69 16.21
N LYS A 46 7.43 -2.62 15.77
CA LYS A 46 6.83 -1.35 15.32
C LYS A 46 6.51 -1.42 13.82
N PRO A 47 5.75 -0.45 13.29
CA PRO A 47 5.52 -0.37 11.85
C PRO A 47 6.82 -0.34 11.05
N SER A 48 6.85 -1.08 9.93
CA SER A 48 8.00 -1.11 9.05
C SER A 48 8.08 0.15 8.17
N LYS A 49 9.22 0.35 7.49
CA LYS A 49 9.35 1.39 6.47
C LYS A 49 8.34 1.24 5.32
N GLN A 50 7.86 0.02 5.08
CA GLN A 50 6.83 -0.24 4.07
C GLN A 50 5.45 0.23 4.54
N TRP A 51 5.13 0.09 5.84
CA TRP A 51 3.93 0.71 6.40
C TRP A 51 3.98 2.24 6.32
N GLU A 52 5.12 2.83 6.69
CA GLU A 52 5.35 4.27 6.56
C GLU A 52 5.22 4.74 5.10
N LEU A 53 5.72 3.96 4.14
CA LEU A 53 5.56 4.25 2.72
C LEU A 53 4.10 4.18 2.27
N LEU A 54 3.34 3.19 2.73
CA LEU A 54 1.90 3.08 2.43
C LEU A 54 1.11 4.28 3.00
N LEU A 55 1.45 4.73 4.20
CA LEU A 55 0.91 5.96 4.79
C LEU A 55 1.22 7.21 3.94
N LYS A 56 2.44 7.33 3.42
CA LYS A 56 2.82 8.42 2.51
C LYS A 56 1.98 8.41 1.23
N PHE A 57 1.80 7.24 0.61
CA PHE A 57 0.90 7.11 -0.52
C PHE A 57 -0.52 7.53 -0.17
N ALA A 58 -1.05 7.16 1.00
CA ALA A 58 -2.41 7.51 1.38
C ALA A 58 -2.63 9.00 1.54
N ARG A 59 -1.67 9.73 2.12
CA ARG A 59 -1.73 11.20 2.24
C ARG A 59 -1.81 11.89 0.88
N GLU A 60 -1.18 11.30 -0.12
CA GLU A 60 -1.19 11.78 -1.51
C GLU A 60 -2.23 11.03 -2.38
N HIS A 61 -3.27 10.45 -1.75
CA HIS A 61 -4.36 9.73 -2.43
C HIS A 61 -3.91 8.64 -3.42
N GLY A 62 -2.80 7.97 -3.12
CA GLY A 62 -2.25 6.87 -3.91
C GLY A 62 -1.24 7.29 -4.98
N MET A 63 -0.81 8.54 -5.06
CA MET A 63 0.14 9.01 -6.07
C MET A 63 1.33 9.74 -5.44
N MET A 64 2.56 9.37 -5.80
CA MET A 64 3.77 10.11 -5.38
C MET A 64 4.58 10.50 -6.62
N THR A 65 4.76 11.78 -6.88
CA THR A 65 5.54 12.28 -8.05
C THR A 65 6.96 12.69 -7.64
N TRP A 66 7.94 12.71 -8.55
CA TRP A 66 9.33 13.13 -8.26
C TRP A 66 9.48 14.60 -7.86
N LEU A 67 8.44 15.42 -8.09
CA LEU A 67 8.36 16.78 -7.55
C LEU A 67 8.02 16.77 -6.04
N SER A 68 7.47 15.66 -5.53
CA SER A 68 7.33 15.42 -4.10
C SER A 68 8.73 15.20 -3.51
N PRO A 69 9.12 15.92 -2.44
CA PRO A 69 10.45 15.81 -1.80
C PRO A 69 10.84 14.37 -1.42
N ASP A 70 9.84 13.50 -1.20
CA ASP A 70 9.99 12.11 -0.79
C ASP A 70 10.31 11.14 -1.94
N ALA A 71 10.05 11.52 -3.18
CA ALA A 71 10.19 10.62 -4.32
C ALA A 71 11.65 10.63 -4.77
N CYS A 72 12.41 9.67 -4.26
CA CYS A 72 13.82 9.49 -4.59
C CYS A 72 14.05 8.05 -5.05
N ARG A 73 15.05 7.80 -5.92
CA ARG A 73 15.52 6.44 -6.29
C ARG A 73 15.74 5.54 -5.05
N LYS A 74 16.01 6.14 -3.88
CA LYS A 74 16.13 5.48 -2.57
C LYS A 74 14.88 4.68 -2.14
N ASN A 75 13.69 5.08 -2.58
CA ASN A 75 12.46 4.38 -2.21
C ASN A 75 12.16 3.19 -3.16
N ARG A 76 12.94 2.99 -4.25
CA ARG A 76 12.68 1.89 -5.21
C ARG A 76 12.64 0.53 -4.52
N LYS A 77 13.60 0.28 -3.61
CA LYS A 77 13.65 -0.95 -2.82
C LYS A 77 12.50 -1.03 -1.80
N GLN A 78 12.10 0.10 -1.22
CA GLN A 78 10.96 0.12 -0.30
C GLN A 78 9.65 -0.17 -1.02
N ARG A 79 9.43 0.41 -2.22
CA ARG A 79 8.30 0.11 -3.11
C ARG A 79 8.28 -1.35 -3.53
N GLU A 80 9.41 -1.91 -3.95
CA GLU A 80 9.50 -3.32 -4.34
C GLU A 80 9.12 -4.26 -3.18
N LEU A 81 9.62 -3.97 -1.97
CA LEU A 81 9.25 -4.75 -0.79
C LEU A 81 7.77 -4.57 -0.41
N LEU A 82 7.24 -3.35 -0.51
CA LEU A 82 5.81 -3.10 -0.29
C LEU A 82 4.94 -3.87 -1.31
N ASN A 83 5.32 -3.87 -2.59
CA ASN A 83 4.62 -4.66 -3.61
C ASN A 83 4.62 -6.14 -3.27
N LYS A 84 5.78 -6.70 -2.91
CA LYS A 84 5.88 -8.11 -2.49
C LYS A 84 4.99 -8.41 -1.29
N SER A 85 5.01 -7.58 -0.25
CA SER A 85 4.17 -7.77 0.94
C SER A 85 2.68 -7.74 0.60
N LEU A 86 2.24 -6.77 -0.20
CA LEU A 86 0.83 -6.67 -0.60
C LEU A 86 0.42 -7.83 -1.51
N GLN A 87 1.24 -8.20 -2.49
CA GLN A 87 1.00 -9.36 -3.36
C GLN A 87 0.87 -10.65 -2.54
N GLN A 88 1.79 -10.88 -1.60
CA GLN A 88 1.77 -12.07 -0.73
C GLN A 88 0.53 -12.11 0.18
N PHE A 89 0.11 -10.97 0.71
CA PHE A 89 -1.05 -10.91 1.60
C PHE A 89 -2.37 -11.08 0.85
N PHE A 90 -2.53 -10.39 -0.28
CA PHE A 90 -3.79 -10.39 -1.02
C PHE A 90 -3.92 -11.53 -2.02
N ASP A 91 -2.81 -12.15 -2.44
CA ASP A 91 -2.78 -13.18 -3.48
C ASP A 91 -3.43 -12.69 -4.79
N ILE A 92 -3.11 -11.45 -5.18
CA ILE A 92 -3.56 -10.80 -6.41
C ILE A 92 -2.38 -10.61 -7.35
N GLU A 93 -2.54 -11.07 -8.60
CA GLU A 93 -1.52 -10.91 -9.65
C GLU A 93 -1.31 -9.45 -10.06
N GLY A 94 -0.10 -9.13 -10.53
CA GLY A 94 0.29 -7.79 -10.98
C GLY A 94 0.87 -6.92 -9.85
N GLU A 95 1.41 -5.76 -10.22
CA GLU A 95 2.08 -4.85 -9.30
C GLU A 95 1.07 -3.86 -8.67
N PRO A 96 0.89 -3.82 -7.34
CA PRO A 96 -0.05 -2.90 -6.70
C PRO A 96 0.38 -1.43 -6.77
N ILE A 97 1.68 -1.17 -6.98
CA ILE A 97 2.25 0.16 -7.13
C ILE A 97 3.15 0.19 -8.36
N GLU A 98 2.75 0.97 -9.36
CA GLU A 98 3.39 1.05 -10.68
C GLU A 98 4.10 2.40 -10.86
N LEU A 99 4.98 2.46 -11.88
CA LEU A 99 5.45 3.76 -12.38
C LEU A 99 4.28 4.50 -13.05
N THR A 100 4.23 5.81 -12.89
CA THR A 100 3.37 6.65 -13.72
C THR A 100 3.78 6.57 -15.18
N ASP A 101 2.86 6.86 -16.10
CA ASP A 101 3.10 6.70 -17.55
C ASP A 101 4.22 7.62 -18.06
N ASP A 102 4.34 8.83 -17.48
CA ASP A 102 5.43 9.77 -17.73
C ASP A 102 6.75 9.39 -17.03
N ARG A 103 6.74 8.29 -16.28
CA ARG A 103 7.82 7.80 -15.42
C ARG A 103 8.28 8.84 -14.40
N LYS A 104 7.41 9.81 -14.06
CA LYS A 104 7.68 10.87 -13.09
C LYS A 104 7.16 10.60 -11.68
N GLY A 105 6.79 9.36 -11.37
CA GLY A 105 6.31 9.01 -10.05
C GLY A 105 5.87 7.57 -9.95
N TRP A 106 5.17 7.29 -8.85
CA TRP A 106 4.50 6.02 -8.58
C TRP A 106 3.02 6.24 -8.33
N ARG A 107 2.21 5.27 -8.76
CA ARG A 107 0.78 5.24 -8.49
C ARG A 107 0.36 3.89 -7.93
N CYS A 108 -0.51 3.90 -6.93
CA CYS A 108 -1.29 2.73 -6.55
C CYS A 108 -2.30 2.43 -7.66
N VAL A 109 -2.46 1.15 -8.03
CA VAL A 109 -3.54 0.70 -8.95
C VAL A 109 -4.81 0.30 -8.21
N PHE A 110 -4.81 0.44 -6.89
CA PHE A 110 -5.93 0.29 -5.97
C PHE A 110 -6.31 1.65 -5.36
N LYS A 111 -7.50 1.78 -4.79
CA LYS A 111 -7.91 3.01 -4.11
C LYS A 111 -7.27 3.09 -2.73
N LEU A 112 -6.61 4.19 -2.42
CA LEU A 112 -5.99 4.42 -1.12
C LEU A 112 -6.39 5.79 -0.58
N ARG A 113 -6.87 5.82 0.67
CA ARG A 113 -7.34 7.03 1.35
C ARG A 113 -6.63 7.21 2.70
N PRO A 114 -6.32 8.46 3.08
CA PRO A 114 -5.81 8.75 4.42
C PRO A 114 -6.90 8.52 5.46
N GLN A 115 -6.55 8.72 6.73
CA GLN A 115 -7.53 8.92 7.79
C GLN A 115 -8.29 10.22 7.52
N ASP A 116 -9.61 10.21 7.72
CA ASP A 116 -10.47 11.41 7.65
C ASP A 116 -10.08 12.44 8.73
#